data_AF-A0A517VSS8-F1
#
_entry.id   AF-A0A517VSS8-F1
#
_cell.length_a   1.000
_cell.length_b   1.000
_cell.length_c   1.000
_cell.angle_alpha   90.00
_cell.angle_beta   90.00
_cell.angle_gamma   90.00
#
_symmetry.space_group_name_H-M   'P 1'
#
loop_
_entity.id
_entity.type
_entity.pdbx_description
1 polymer ?
#
loop_
_entity_poly.entity_id
_entity_poly.type
_entity_poly.pdbx_seq_one_letter_code
_entity_poly.pdbx_strand_id
1 'polypeptide(L)'
;MGRKKKVILPSAGDAFAVPLEDGRYSVCRVLADRITRPRLSIDAVLVASSAWIGSEVPSVDNPELRPILKLTHHAWDEEKIAWISDPVPDTFIPIGTITPTEEEASLNCPSYSDWFSKIQQPLMQWQWDHDREAVIAEDAAREQAQADQAAQKKRERQEQLKQAKLKDLAKHKFFADWTYPPKKAITASRKIMVDTVQALIELGKSASEPDRLNVLQSCVEAFNALDEKLEFIETVEREDICHEFEAIVHACGLGAHENLADEWRDW
;
A
#
# COMPACT_ATOMS: atom_id res chain seq x y z
N MET A 1 6.46 -1.26 -30.36
CA MET A 1 5.31 -1.05 -29.46
C MET A 1 4.26 -2.09 -29.78
N GLY A 2 4.14 -3.15 -28.97
CA GLY A 2 3.11 -4.16 -29.17
C GLY A 2 1.72 -3.54 -28.97
N ARG A 3 0.77 -3.82 -29.87
CA ARG A 3 -0.63 -3.44 -29.67
C ARG A 3 -1.09 -4.08 -28.36
N LYS A 4 -1.45 -3.26 -27.35
CA LYS A 4 -2.13 -3.76 -26.15
C LYS A 4 -3.37 -4.53 -26.61
N LYS A 5 -3.49 -5.80 -26.21
CA LYS A 5 -4.70 -6.59 -26.46
C LYS A 5 -5.88 -5.79 -25.89
N LYS A 6 -6.92 -5.62 -26.69
CA LYS A 6 -8.15 -4.96 -26.23
C LYS A 6 -8.74 -5.83 -25.11
N VAL A 7 -8.87 -5.25 -23.92
CA VAL A 7 -9.55 -5.91 -22.81
C VAL A 7 -11.02 -6.09 -23.19
N ILE A 8 -11.52 -7.31 -23.09
CA ILE A 8 -12.93 -7.62 -23.30
C ILE A 8 -13.57 -7.64 -21.91
N LEU A 9 -14.44 -6.67 -21.66
CA LEU A 9 -15.23 -6.59 -20.43
C LEU A 9 -16.56 -7.32 -20.62
N PRO A 10 -17.14 -7.86 -19.55
CA PRO A 10 -18.46 -8.47 -19.59
C PRO A 10 -19.55 -7.42 -19.87
N SER A 11 -20.75 -7.86 -20.20
CA SER A 11 -21.91 -7.01 -20.48
C SER A 11 -22.86 -6.94 -19.29
N ALA A 12 -23.68 -5.89 -19.23
CA ALA A 12 -24.72 -5.73 -18.23
C ALA A 12 -25.65 -6.95 -18.21
N GLY A 13 -25.86 -7.47 -17.01
CA GLY A 13 -26.60 -8.70 -16.74
C GLY A 13 -25.74 -9.94 -16.66
N ASP A 14 -24.49 -9.95 -17.14
CA ASP A 14 -23.61 -11.11 -16.96
C ASP A 14 -23.44 -11.43 -15.47
N ALA A 15 -23.61 -12.71 -15.12
CA ALA A 15 -23.47 -13.20 -13.77
C ALA A 15 -22.44 -14.33 -13.70
N PHE A 16 -21.64 -14.30 -12.65
CA PHE A 16 -20.55 -15.25 -12.42
C PHE A 16 -20.63 -15.82 -11.01
N ALA A 17 -20.49 -17.13 -10.89
CA ALA A 17 -20.14 -17.75 -9.63
C ALA A 17 -18.64 -17.59 -9.37
N VAL A 18 -18.31 -17.20 -8.14
CA VAL A 18 -16.98 -16.82 -7.71
C VAL A 18 -16.51 -17.82 -6.66
N PRO A 19 -15.50 -18.66 -6.96
CA PRO A 19 -14.97 -19.59 -5.97
C PRO A 19 -14.30 -18.83 -4.82
N LEU A 20 -14.62 -19.22 -3.59
CA LEU A 20 -14.05 -18.68 -2.36
C LEU A 20 -12.95 -19.61 -1.83
N GLU A 21 -12.05 -19.07 -1.01
CA GLU A 21 -10.88 -19.80 -0.50
C GLU A 21 -11.23 -21.00 0.38
N ASP A 22 -12.41 -21.00 0.99
CA ASP A 22 -12.90 -22.10 1.84
C ASP A 22 -13.72 -23.16 1.09
N GLY A 23 -13.71 -23.11 -0.24
CA GLY A 23 -14.39 -24.08 -1.11
C GLY A 23 -15.85 -23.78 -1.40
N ARG A 24 -16.38 -22.66 -0.92
CA ARG A 24 -17.73 -22.18 -1.26
C ARG A 24 -17.73 -21.28 -2.48
N TYR A 25 -18.91 -20.81 -2.84
CA TYR A 25 -19.14 -19.89 -3.95
C TYR A 25 -19.90 -18.66 -3.47
N SER A 26 -19.50 -17.49 -3.94
CA SER A 26 -20.37 -16.29 -3.99
C SER A 26 -20.81 -16.04 -5.44
N VAL A 27 -21.58 -14.98 -5.67
CA VAL A 27 -21.96 -14.55 -7.02
C VAL A 27 -21.67 -13.07 -7.19
N CYS A 28 -21.18 -12.66 -8.36
CA CYS A 28 -21.17 -11.26 -8.78
C CYS A 28 -21.97 -11.05 -10.06
N ARG A 29 -22.57 -9.86 -10.18
CA ARG A 29 -23.43 -9.46 -11.30
C ARG A 29 -22.94 -8.14 -11.88
N VAL A 30 -22.93 -8.04 -13.20
CA VAL A 30 -22.68 -6.78 -13.91
C VAL A 30 -23.98 -5.99 -13.96
N LEU A 31 -24.04 -4.84 -13.30
CA LEU A 31 -25.25 -4.02 -13.19
C LEU A 31 -25.38 -2.99 -14.31
N ALA A 32 -24.26 -2.45 -14.80
CA ALA A 32 -24.27 -1.43 -15.83
C ALA A 32 -23.02 -1.52 -16.72
N ASP A 33 -23.26 -1.29 -18.01
CA ASP A 33 -22.23 -1.11 -19.00
C ASP A 33 -21.66 0.31 -18.95
N ARG A 34 -20.37 0.42 -19.29
CA ARG A 34 -19.64 1.63 -19.73
C ARG A 34 -20.20 2.99 -19.25
N ILE A 35 -19.58 3.54 -18.21
CA ILE A 35 -19.42 5.00 -18.12
C ILE A 35 -18.03 5.36 -18.66
N THR A 36 -17.98 6.01 -19.82
CA THR A 36 -16.77 6.74 -20.21
C THR A 36 -16.70 7.99 -19.33
N ARG A 37 -16.01 7.93 -18.18
CA ARG A 37 -15.72 9.17 -17.43
C ARG A 37 -14.78 10.03 -18.29
N PRO A 38 -15.15 11.28 -18.64
CA PRO A 38 -14.39 12.10 -19.58
C PRO A 38 -12.91 12.30 -19.19
N ARG A 39 -12.57 12.16 -17.90
CA ARG A 39 -11.22 12.36 -17.37
C ARG A 39 -10.30 11.14 -17.44
N LEU A 40 -10.83 9.92 -17.50
CA LEU A 40 -10.01 8.71 -17.36
C LEU A 40 -9.92 7.87 -18.64
N SER A 41 -10.87 7.99 -19.58
CA SER A 41 -10.88 7.22 -20.84
C SER A 41 -10.64 5.71 -20.68
N ILE A 42 -11.02 5.15 -19.53
CA ILE A 42 -10.92 3.72 -19.23
C ILE A 42 -12.34 3.14 -19.33
N ASP A 43 -12.48 2.08 -20.11
CA ASP A 43 -13.70 1.27 -20.14
C ASP A 43 -13.81 0.53 -18.80
N ALA A 44 -14.97 0.61 -18.16
CA ALA A 44 -15.25 -0.09 -16.91
C ALA A 44 -16.72 -0.55 -16.87
N VAL A 45 -16.99 -1.57 -16.07
CA VAL A 45 -18.33 -2.09 -15.79
C VAL A 45 -18.65 -1.95 -14.31
N LEU A 46 -19.91 -1.71 -13.98
CA LEU A 46 -20.36 -1.66 -12.59
C LEU A 46 -20.70 -3.08 -12.14
N VAL A 47 -20.03 -3.56 -11.09
CA VAL A 47 -20.18 -4.93 -10.61
C VAL A 47 -20.61 -4.94 -9.15
N ALA A 48 -21.70 -5.66 -8.86
CA ALA A 48 -22.20 -5.93 -7.52
C ALA A 48 -21.86 -7.36 -7.08
N SER A 49 -21.55 -7.53 -5.80
CA SER A 49 -21.53 -8.87 -5.18
C SER A 49 -22.93 -9.18 -4.65
N SER A 50 -23.37 -10.42 -4.83
CA SER A 50 -24.59 -10.93 -4.21
C SER A 50 -24.37 -11.18 -2.72
N ALA A 51 -25.43 -11.02 -1.92
CA ALA A 51 -25.45 -11.42 -0.51
C ALA A 51 -25.42 -12.96 -0.33
N TRP A 52 -25.61 -13.72 -1.41
CA TRP A 52 -25.65 -15.18 -1.40
C TRP A 52 -24.25 -15.82 -1.34
N ILE A 53 -24.10 -16.84 -0.50
CA ILE A 53 -22.97 -17.78 -0.46
C ILE A 53 -23.49 -19.20 -0.31
N GLY A 54 -22.93 -20.15 -1.05
CA GLY A 54 -23.30 -21.56 -0.98
C GLY A 54 -22.16 -22.52 -1.28
N SER A 55 -22.38 -23.81 -1.04
CA SER A 55 -21.38 -24.88 -1.24
C SER A 55 -21.29 -25.40 -2.68
N GLU A 56 -22.20 -24.99 -3.55
CA GLU A 56 -22.28 -25.44 -4.94
C GLU A 56 -22.50 -24.23 -5.86
N VAL A 57 -22.15 -24.35 -7.15
CA VAL A 57 -22.43 -23.30 -8.13
C VAL A 57 -23.96 -23.15 -8.27
N PRO A 58 -24.54 -21.95 -8.03
CA PRO A 58 -25.98 -21.78 -8.05
C PRO A 58 -26.54 -21.73 -9.47
N SER A 59 -27.83 -22.06 -9.62
CA SER A 59 -28.58 -21.74 -10.83
C SER A 59 -28.82 -20.23 -10.93
N VAL A 60 -28.74 -19.68 -12.15
CA VAL A 60 -29.04 -18.26 -12.42
C VAL A 60 -30.45 -17.85 -12.05
N ASP A 61 -31.39 -18.80 -12.01
CA ASP A 61 -32.78 -18.57 -11.64
C ASP A 61 -32.99 -18.43 -10.13
N ASN A 62 -31.95 -18.63 -9.30
CA ASN A 62 -32.07 -18.50 -7.86
C ASN A 62 -32.32 -17.02 -7.48
N PRO A 63 -33.49 -16.68 -6.89
CA PRO A 63 -33.82 -15.30 -6.52
C PRO A 63 -32.90 -14.73 -5.44
N GLU A 64 -32.27 -15.58 -4.62
CA GLU A 64 -31.33 -15.17 -3.57
C GLU A 64 -30.05 -14.55 -4.15
N LEU A 65 -29.79 -14.68 -5.45
CA LEU A 65 -28.65 -14.04 -6.10
C LEU A 65 -28.83 -12.52 -6.29
N ARG A 66 -30.06 -12.00 -6.18
CA ARG A 66 -30.38 -10.60 -6.46
C ARG A 66 -29.95 -9.63 -5.36
N PRO A 67 -30.22 -9.86 -4.06
CA PRO A 67 -29.80 -8.91 -3.03
C PRO A 67 -28.31 -8.58 -3.12
N ILE A 68 -27.99 -7.28 -3.16
CA ILE A 68 -26.60 -6.80 -3.15
C ILE A 68 -26.04 -7.00 -1.75
N LEU A 69 -24.83 -7.54 -1.67
CA LEU A 69 -24.11 -7.73 -0.42
C LEU A 69 -23.92 -6.38 0.28
N LYS A 70 -24.40 -6.28 1.51
CA LYS A 70 -24.14 -5.15 2.40
C LYS A 70 -23.03 -5.52 3.37
N LEU A 71 -21.96 -4.73 3.38
CA LEU A 71 -20.84 -4.93 4.27
C LEU A 71 -21.11 -4.26 5.61
N THR A 72 -20.96 -5.04 6.68
CA THR A 72 -21.09 -4.61 8.08
C THR A 72 -19.91 -5.05 8.94
N HIS A 73 -18.99 -5.85 8.39
CA HIS A 73 -17.72 -6.14 9.05
C HIS A 73 -16.94 -4.84 9.27
N HIS A 74 -16.27 -4.74 10.42
CA HIS A 74 -15.43 -3.60 10.80
C HIS A 74 -16.17 -2.25 10.74
N ALA A 75 -17.46 -2.24 11.09
CA ALA A 75 -18.33 -1.07 11.14
C ALA A 75 -18.57 -0.37 9.79
N TRP A 76 -18.41 -1.11 8.69
CA TRP A 76 -18.80 -0.62 7.36
C TRP A 76 -20.33 -0.52 7.25
N ASP A 77 -20.80 0.35 6.35
CA ASP A 77 -22.21 0.51 6.02
C ASP A 77 -22.35 0.80 4.52
N GLU A 78 -21.84 -0.12 3.70
CA GLU A 78 -21.77 0.04 2.25
C GLU A 78 -22.30 -1.18 1.49
N GLU A 79 -22.92 -0.93 0.34
CA GLU A 79 -23.23 -1.98 -0.64
C GLU A 79 -21.97 -2.32 -1.44
N LYS A 80 -21.72 -3.61 -1.66
CA LYS A 80 -20.49 -4.04 -2.36
C LYS A 80 -20.61 -3.92 -3.88
N ILE A 81 -20.66 -2.67 -4.35
CA ILE A 81 -20.63 -2.27 -5.76
C ILE A 81 -19.30 -1.57 -6.07
N ALA A 82 -18.75 -1.78 -7.27
CA ALA A 82 -17.52 -1.10 -7.71
C ALA A 82 -17.43 -1.05 -9.24
N TRP A 83 -16.77 -0.03 -9.76
CA TRP A 83 -16.33 -0.01 -11.16
C TRP A 83 -15.07 -0.87 -11.33
N ILE A 84 -15.09 -1.76 -12.31
CA ILE A 84 -13.96 -2.66 -12.62
C ILE A 84 -13.59 -2.52 -14.10
N SER A 85 -12.30 -2.30 -14.37
CA SER A 85 -11.74 -2.12 -15.71
C SER A 85 -10.89 -3.29 -16.20
N ASP A 86 -10.63 -4.27 -15.34
CA ASP A 86 -9.85 -5.46 -15.64
C ASP A 86 -10.71 -6.57 -16.26
N PRO A 87 -10.13 -7.50 -17.05
CA PRO A 87 -10.85 -8.67 -17.53
C PRO A 87 -11.30 -9.56 -16.36
N VAL A 88 -12.43 -10.25 -16.55
CA VAL A 88 -12.91 -11.26 -15.58
C VAL A 88 -11.83 -12.34 -15.41
N PRO A 89 -11.48 -12.75 -14.19
CA PRO A 89 -10.55 -13.84 -13.96
C PRO A 89 -11.03 -15.15 -14.57
N ASP A 90 -10.11 -15.95 -15.12
CA ASP A 90 -10.42 -17.25 -15.73
C ASP A 90 -11.00 -18.27 -14.72
N THR A 91 -10.87 -18.01 -13.42
CA THR A 91 -11.42 -18.84 -12.35
C THR A 91 -12.91 -18.60 -12.09
N PHE A 92 -13.49 -17.53 -12.64
CA PHE A 92 -14.91 -17.20 -12.46
C PHE A 92 -15.75 -18.04 -13.42
N ILE A 93 -16.86 -18.57 -12.92
CA ILE A 93 -17.71 -19.50 -13.66
C ILE A 93 -18.93 -18.72 -14.17
N PRO A 94 -19.12 -18.55 -15.50
CA PRO A 94 -20.31 -17.90 -16.02
C PRO A 94 -21.54 -18.76 -15.71
N ILE A 95 -22.54 -18.18 -15.05
CA ILE A 95 -23.77 -18.91 -14.67
C ILE A 95 -25.00 -18.48 -15.50
N GLY A 96 -24.89 -17.38 -16.24
CA GLY A 96 -25.94 -16.90 -17.14
C GLY A 96 -26.14 -15.39 -17.04
N THR A 97 -27.36 -14.95 -17.31
CA THR A 97 -27.74 -13.53 -17.30
C THR A 97 -28.80 -13.26 -16.23
N ILE A 98 -28.52 -12.33 -15.33
CA ILE A 98 -29.48 -11.77 -14.37
C ILE A 98 -29.71 -10.31 -14.74
N THR A 99 -30.79 -10.02 -15.46
CA THR A 99 -31.10 -8.66 -15.93
C THR A 99 -31.16 -7.68 -14.74
N PRO A 100 -30.35 -6.59 -14.77
CA PRO A 100 -30.39 -5.54 -13.77
C PRO A 100 -31.72 -4.80 -13.82
N THR A 101 -32.23 -4.36 -12.67
CA THR A 101 -33.36 -3.42 -12.63
C THR A 101 -32.89 -2.01 -13.03
N GLU A 102 -33.83 -1.13 -13.38
CA GLU A 102 -33.52 0.29 -13.64
C GLU A 102 -32.87 0.96 -12.42
N GLU A 103 -33.31 0.57 -11.21
CA GLU A 103 -32.73 1.03 -9.94
C GLU A 103 -31.27 0.58 -9.80
N GLU A 104 -30.99 -0.71 -10.00
CA GLU A 104 -29.63 -1.26 -9.94
C GLU A 104 -28.69 -0.62 -10.96
N ALA A 105 -29.18 -0.38 -12.19
CA ALA A 105 -28.42 0.28 -13.25
C ALA A 105 -28.15 1.77 -12.96
N SER A 106 -28.93 2.40 -12.08
CA SER A 106 -28.81 3.82 -11.71
C SER A 106 -27.97 4.08 -10.45
N LEU A 107 -27.45 3.03 -9.80
CA LEU A 107 -26.66 3.16 -8.57
C LEU A 107 -25.43 4.04 -8.78
N ASN A 108 -25.26 5.02 -7.89
CA ASN A 108 -24.09 5.90 -7.90
C ASN A 108 -22.92 5.24 -7.15
N CYS A 109 -21.90 4.80 -7.89
CA CYS A 109 -20.67 4.27 -7.30
C CYS A 109 -19.48 5.20 -7.61
N PRO A 110 -18.86 5.83 -6.59
CA PRO A 110 -17.65 6.61 -6.77
C PRO A 110 -16.37 5.75 -6.82
N SER A 111 -16.46 4.48 -6.43
CA SER A 111 -15.32 3.61 -6.16
C SER A 111 -14.93 2.74 -7.36
N TYR A 112 -13.62 2.54 -7.51
CA TYR A 112 -13.04 1.53 -8.40
C TYR A 112 -12.46 0.40 -7.56
N SER A 113 -12.49 -0.81 -8.10
CA SER A 113 -11.90 -1.97 -7.45
C SER A 113 -11.48 -3.00 -8.49
N ASP A 114 -10.94 -4.11 -8.02
CA ASP A 114 -10.60 -5.27 -8.83
C ASP A 114 -11.63 -6.40 -8.63
N TRP A 115 -11.50 -7.45 -9.42
CA TRP A 115 -12.29 -8.67 -9.28
C TRP A 115 -11.95 -9.45 -8.01
N PHE A 116 -10.76 -9.29 -7.45
CA PHE A 116 -10.33 -9.98 -6.23
C PHE A 116 -11.16 -9.54 -5.02
N SER A 117 -11.59 -8.27 -4.99
CA SER A 117 -12.56 -7.78 -4.00
C SER A 117 -13.89 -8.55 -4.00
N LYS A 118 -14.28 -9.20 -5.11
CA LYS A 118 -15.50 -10.03 -5.22
C LYS A 118 -15.31 -11.45 -4.67
N ILE A 119 -14.06 -11.83 -4.41
CA ILE A 119 -13.71 -13.06 -3.70
C ILE A 119 -13.66 -12.77 -2.20
N GLN A 120 -12.85 -11.80 -1.78
CA GLN A 120 -12.56 -11.57 -0.36
C GLN A 120 -13.77 -11.04 0.42
N GLN A 121 -14.46 -10.03 -0.10
CA GLN A 121 -15.45 -9.28 0.67
C GLN A 121 -16.70 -10.11 1.02
N PRO A 122 -17.25 -10.94 0.11
CA PRO A 122 -18.31 -11.88 0.49
C PRO A 122 -17.87 -12.86 1.58
N LEU A 123 -16.66 -13.44 1.48
CA LEU A 123 -16.17 -14.39 2.48
C LEU A 123 -15.98 -13.73 3.85
N MET A 124 -15.33 -12.57 3.89
CA MET A 124 -15.13 -11.80 5.12
C MET A 124 -16.46 -11.41 5.77
N GLN A 125 -17.42 -10.94 4.97
CA GLN A 125 -18.75 -10.61 5.49
C GLN A 125 -19.46 -11.85 6.04
N TRP A 126 -19.38 -12.99 5.34
CA TRP A 126 -19.97 -14.23 5.83
C TRP A 126 -19.34 -14.68 7.15
N GLN A 127 -18.01 -14.63 7.25
CA GLN A 127 -17.29 -14.97 8.49
C GLN A 127 -17.69 -14.03 9.62
N TRP A 128 -17.86 -12.74 9.32
CA TRP A 128 -18.33 -11.77 10.30
C TRP A 128 -19.76 -12.03 10.79
N ASP A 129 -20.63 -12.57 9.94
CA ASP A 129 -22.01 -12.87 10.28
C ASP A 129 -22.17 -14.22 11.00
N HIS A 130 -21.24 -15.17 10.80
CA HIS A 130 -21.36 -16.54 11.31
C HIS A 130 -20.34 -16.91 12.39
N ASP A 131 -19.19 -16.24 12.43
CA ASP A 131 -18.08 -16.51 13.35
C ASP A 131 -17.33 -15.22 13.74
N ARG A 132 -18.09 -14.20 14.17
CA ARG A 132 -17.56 -12.87 14.50
C ARG A 132 -16.46 -12.92 15.55
N GLU A 133 -16.61 -13.77 16.56
CA GLU A 133 -15.66 -13.87 17.66
C GLU A 133 -14.29 -14.38 17.17
N ALA A 134 -14.28 -15.36 16.25
CA ALA A 134 -13.04 -15.83 15.64
C ALA A 134 -12.37 -14.73 14.79
N VAL A 135 -13.15 -13.98 13.99
CA VAL A 135 -12.60 -12.87 13.19
C VAL A 135 -11.94 -11.81 14.07
N ILE A 136 -12.63 -11.38 15.15
CA ILE A 136 -12.08 -10.40 16.09
C ILE A 136 -10.81 -10.93 16.76
N ALA A 137 -10.79 -12.20 17.15
CA ALA A 137 -9.62 -12.82 17.78
C ALA A 137 -8.43 -12.92 16.82
N GLU A 138 -8.66 -13.28 15.55
CA GLU A 138 -7.63 -13.34 14.53
C GLU A 138 -7.04 -11.95 14.23
N ASP A 139 -7.90 -10.93 14.09
CA ASP A 139 -7.47 -9.56 13.86
C ASP A 139 -6.64 -9.03 15.03
N ALA A 140 -7.09 -9.25 16.27
CA ALA A 140 -6.33 -8.88 17.46
C ALA A 140 -4.98 -9.61 17.54
N ALA A 141 -4.93 -10.89 17.17
CA ALA A 141 -3.68 -11.65 17.12
C ALA A 141 -2.73 -11.12 16.04
N ARG A 142 -3.25 -10.75 14.86
CA ARG A 142 -2.47 -10.16 13.77
C ARG A 142 -1.92 -8.78 14.14
N GLU A 143 -2.74 -7.93 14.74
CA GLU A 143 -2.33 -6.62 15.27
C GLU A 143 -1.24 -6.77 16.34
N GLN A 144 -1.42 -7.69 17.28
CA GLN A 144 -0.44 -7.98 18.31
C GLN A 144 0.89 -8.48 17.70
N ALA A 145 0.83 -9.41 16.74
CA ALA A 145 2.03 -9.92 16.07
C ALA A 145 2.77 -8.83 15.28
N GLN A 146 2.03 -7.93 14.62
CA GLN A 146 2.60 -6.77 13.94
C GLN A 146 3.23 -5.79 14.93
N ALA A 147 2.58 -5.50 16.06
CA ALA A 147 3.10 -4.66 17.11
C ALA A 147 4.38 -5.26 17.73
N ASP A 148 4.40 -6.56 18.00
CA ASP A 148 5.56 -7.28 18.51
C ASP A 148 6.71 -7.26 17.52
N GLN A 149 6.44 -7.48 16.22
CA GLN A 149 7.44 -7.39 15.17
C GLN A 149 8.00 -5.96 15.03
N ALA A 150 7.15 -4.95 15.11
CA ALA A 150 7.57 -3.55 15.07
C ALA A 150 8.42 -3.19 16.30
N ALA A 151 8.03 -3.63 17.49
CA ALA A 151 8.79 -3.44 18.73
C ALA A 151 10.13 -4.16 18.69
N GLN A 152 10.18 -5.40 18.17
CA GLN A 152 11.40 -6.17 17.94
C GLN A 152 12.36 -5.41 17.02
N LYS A 153 11.90 -5.01 15.82
CA LYS A 153 12.69 -4.23 14.86
C LYS A 153 13.21 -2.93 15.47
N LYS A 154 12.37 -2.22 16.23
CA LYS A 154 12.78 -0.99 16.94
C LYS A 154 13.89 -1.26 17.95
N ARG A 155 13.80 -2.33 18.75
CA ARG A 155 14.85 -2.71 19.72
C ARG A 155 16.16 -3.08 19.03
N GLU A 156 16.09 -3.92 18.00
CA GLU A 156 17.27 -4.32 17.21
C GLU A 156 17.96 -3.11 16.57
N ARG A 157 17.15 -2.20 16.02
CA ARG A 157 17.64 -0.94 15.45
C ARG A 157 18.32 -0.06 16.50
N GLN A 158 17.72 0.12 17.67
CA GLN A 158 18.33 0.90 18.77
C GLN A 158 19.67 0.30 19.21
N GLU A 159 19.79 -1.02 19.23
CA GLU A 159 21.06 -1.67 19.56
C GLU A 159 22.13 -1.48 18.47
N GLN A 160 21.74 -1.57 17.19
CA GLN A 160 22.64 -1.26 16.07
C GLN A 160 23.14 0.19 16.13
N LEU A 161 22.25 1.14 16.42
CA LEU A 161 22.59 2.56 16.53
C LEU A 161 23.60 2.84 17.64
N LYS A 162 23.46 2.19 18.81
CA LYS A 162 24.44 2.32 19.91
C LYS A 162 25.84 1.84 19.52
N GLN A 163 25.93 0.92 18.57
CA GLN A 163 27.20 0.36 18.10
C GLN A 163 27.76 1.07 16.87
N ALA A 164 27.00 2.02 16.29
CA ALA A 164 27.40 2.75 15.09
C ALA A 164 28.67 3.58 15.32
N LYS A 165 29.57 3.57 14.33
CA LYS A 165 30.84 4.30 14.37
C LYS A 165 31.06 5.00 13.04
N LEU A 166 31.51 6.26 13.10
CA LEU A 166 31.79 7.05 11.91
C LEU A 166 32.77 6.37 10.95
N LYS A 167 33.77 5.65 11.48
CA LYS A 167 34.75 4.91 10.65
C LYS A 167 34.14 3.76 9.85
N ASP A 168 33.07 3.14 10.35
CA ASP A 168 32.38 2.06 9.67
C ASP A 168 31.41 2.65 8.64
N LEU A 169 30.71 3.73 9.00
CA LEU A 169 29.85 4.50 8.10
C LEU A 169 30.64 5.13 6.93
N ALA A 170 31.90 5.50 7.12
CA ALA A 170 32.76 6.02 6.05
C ALA A 170 33.01 4.99 4.93
N LYS A 171 32.82 3.70 5.22
CA LYS A 171 32.95 2.59 4.25
C LYS A 171 31.59 2.07 3.79
N HIS A 172 30.51 2.57 4.39
CA HIS A 172 29.16 2.13 4.10
C HIS A 172 28.74 2.59 2.70
N LYS A 173 28.02 1.71 2.00
CA LYS A 173 27.44 2.03 0.71
C LYS A 173 26.01 2.49 0.93
N PHE A 174 25.86 3.78 1.25
CA PHE A 174 24.55 4.40 1.42
C PHE A 174 23.65 4.15 0.21
N PHE A 175 22.37 3.88 0.48
CA PHE A 175 21.34 3.74 -0.55
C PHE A 175 21.69 2.67 -1.60
N ALA A 176 22.25 1.53 -1.17
CA ALA A 176 22.72 0.49 -2.08
C ALA A 176 21.61 -0.04 -3.01
N ASP A 177 20.39 -0.09 -2.50
CA ASP A 177 19.21 -0.69 -3.13
C ASP A 177 18.32 0.32 -3.87
N TRP A 178 18.68 1.60 -3.89
CA TRP A 178 17.96 2.60 -4.70
C TRP A 178 18.07 2.29 -6.19
N THR A 179 16.92 2.02 -6.81
CA THR A 179 16.80 1.80 -8.27
C THR A 179 15.90 2.80 -8.96
N TYR A 180 14.99 3.45 -8.23
CA TYR A 180 13.96 4.32 -8.77
C TYR A 180 14.43 5.78 -8.98
N PRO A 181 15.16 6.41 -8.03
CA PRO A 181 15.65 7.77 -8.23
C PRO A 181 16.56 7.92 -9.45
N PRO A 182 16.61 9.10 -10.09
CA PRO A 182 17.55 9.36 -11.18
C PRO A 182 18.99 9.04 -10.74
N LYS A 183 19.80 8.43 -11.62
CA LYS A 183 21.20 8.06 -11.29
C LYS A 183 22.03 9.23 -10.74
N LYS A 184 21.76 10.46 -11.22
CA LYS A 184 22.37 11.69 -10.72
C LYS A 184 22.00 11.99 -9.26
N ALA A 185 20.75 11.74 -8.87
CA ALA A 185 20.27 11.88 -7.49
C ALA A 185 20.97 10.85 -6.60
N ILE A 186 20.94 9.56 -6.97
CA ILE A 186 21.62 8.49 -6.21
C ILE A 186 23.10 8.83 -5.97
N THR A 187 23.80 9.30 -7.00
CA THR A 187 25.22 9.65 -6.91
C THR A 187 25.44 10.85 -5.98
N ALA A 188 24.60 11.89 -6.08
CA ALA A 188 24.67 13.06 -5.23
C ALA A 188 24.32 12.74 -3.76
N SER A 189 23.24 12.00 -3.51
CA SER A 189 22.81 11.58 -2.17
C SER A 189 23.88 10.76 -1.45
N ARG A 190 24.51 9.80 -2.14
CA ARG A 190 25.66 9.06 -1.59
C ARG A 190 26.82 9.96 -1.25
N LYS A 191 27.11 10.94 -2.10
CA LYS A 191 28.17 11.90 -1.85
C LYS A 191 27.87 12.77 -0.63
N ILE A 192 26.64 13.26 -0.47
CA ILE A 192 26.21 14.03 0.70
C ILE A 192 26.50 13.23 1.98
N MET A 193 26.01 12.00 2.07
CA MET A 193 26.22 11.14 3.26
C MET A 193 27.70 10.89 3.56
N VAL A 194 28.50 10.55 2.54
CA VAL A 194 29.94 10.30 2.70
C VAL A 194 30.69 11.56 3.14
N ASP A 195 30.40 12.71 2.53
CA ASP A 195 31.01 13.99 2.87
C ASP A 195 30.68 14.38 4.31
N THR A 196 29.43 14.20 4.75
CA THR A 196 29.00 14.46 6.13
C THR A 196 29.77 13.58 7.12
N VAL A 197 29.87 12.27 6.86
CA VAL A 197 30.64 11.36 7.72
C VAL A 197 32.12 11.78 7.78
N GLN A 198 32.71 12.13 6.64
CA GLN A 198 34.11 12.55 6.57
C GLN A 198 34.35 13.86 7.33
N ALA A 199 33.46 14.86 7.19
CA ALA A 199 33.52 16.10 7.95
C ALA A 199 33.45 15.87 9.47
N LEU A 200 32.57 14.96 9.92
CA LEU A 200 32.48 14.59 11.34
C LEU A 200 33.74 13.85 11.84
N ILE A 201 34.37 13.04 10.99
CA ILE A 201 35.66 12.39 11.32
C ILE A 201 36.76 13.44 11.48
N GLU A 202 36.82 14.42 10.57
CA GLU A 202 37.83 15.49 10.57
C GLU A 202 37.70 16.45 11.75
N LEU A 203 36.47 16.77 12.15
CA LEU A 203 36.19 17.50 13.39
C LEU A 203 36.78 16.79 14.63
N GLY A 204 36.80 15.46 14.61
CA GLY A 204 37.40 14.64 15.65
C GLY A 204 36.54 14.53 16.92
N LYS A 205 36.97 13.64 17.82
CA LYS A 205 36.18 13.26 19.01
C LYS A 205 36.00 14.37 20.05
N SER A 206 36.86 15.39 20.02
CA SER A 206 36.81 16.54 20.93
C SER A 206 36.00 17.72 20.39
N ALA A 207 35.47 17.62 19.16
CA ALA A 207 34.61 18.67 18.61
C ALA A 207 33.39 18.91 19.49
N SER A 208 32.96 20.17 19.55
CA SER A 208 31.81 20.56 20.36
C SER A 208 30.51 20.01 19.75
N GLU A 209 29.47 19.91 20.57
CA GLU A 209 28.14 19.53 20.11
C GLU A 209 27.59 20.49 19.04
N PRO A 210 27.68 21.83 19.19
CA PRO A 210 27.29 22.76 18.14
C PRO A 210 28.01 22.53 16.80
N ASP A 211 29.30 22.23 16.80
CA ASP A 211 30.05 21.97 15.56
C ASP A 211 29.52 20.73 14.83
N ARG A 212 29.17 19.68 15.60
CA ARG A 212 28.59 18.45 15.04
C ARG A 212 27.18 18.69 14.51
N LEU A 213 26.35 19.42 15.26
CA LEU A 213 25.00 19.79 14.81
C LEU A 213 25.03 20.61 13.53
N ASN A 214 25.97 21.55 13.39
CA ASN A 214 26.13 22.32 12.16
C ASN A 214 26.44 21.42 10.95
N VAL A 215 27.33 20.43 11.10
CA VAL A 215 27.63 19.47 10.01
C VAL A 215 26.43 18.60 9.67
N LEU A 216 25.68 18.16 10.69
CA LEU A 216 24.45 17.38 10.49
C LEU A 216 23.37 18.20 9.79
N GLN A 217 23.18 19.47 10.18
CA GLN A 217 22.22 20.36 9.54
C GLN A 217 22.58 20.60 8.07
N SER A 218 23.85 20.86 7.77
CA SER A 218 24.32 21.00 6.39
C SER A 218 24.09 19.74 5.54
N CYS A 219 24.03 18.55 6.14
CA CYS A 219 23.63 17.32 5.44
C CYS A 219 22.19 17.41 4.95
N VAL A 220 21.25 17.76 5.84
CA VAL A 220 19.82 17.85 5.53
C VAL A 220 19.55 18.98 4.53
N GLU A 221 20.17 20.15 4.71
CA GLU A 221 20.08 21.26 3.77
C GLU A 221 20.61 20.91 2.37
N ALA A 222 21.65 20.06 2.28
CA ALA A 222 22.13 19.56 1.01
C ALA A 222 21.12 18.64 0.32
N PHE A 223 20.34 17.86 1.08
CA PHE A 223 19.22 17.08 0.55
C PHE A 223 18.07 17.99 0.11
N ASN A 224 17.69 19.02 0.88
CA ASN A 224 16.68 20.00 0.47
C ASN A 224 17.04 20.64 -0.88
N ALA A 225 18.28 21.12 -1.01
CA ALA A 225 18.76 21.75 -2.24
C ALA A 225 18.92 20.77 -3.43
N LEU A 226 19.10 19.48 -3.16
CA LEU A 226 19.14 18.44 -4.19
C LEU A 226 17.73 18.12 -4.68
N ASP A 227 16.78 17.99 -3.76
CA ASP A 227 15.39 17.67 -4.07
C ASP A 227 14.68 18.82 -4.76
N GLU A 228 14.90 20.07 -4.35
CA GLU A 228 14.39 21.27 -5.04
C GLU A 228 14.72 21.27 -6.56
N LYS A 229 15.84 20.65 -6.94
CA LYS A 229 16.31 20.59 -8.34
C LYS A 229 15.83 19.36 -9.09
N LEU A 230 15.59 18.26 -8.37
CA LEU A 230 15.45 16.92 -8.97
C LEU A 230 14.10 16.28 -8.70
N GLU A 231 13.35 16.78 -7.71
CA GLU A 231 12.02 16.34 -7.27
C GLU A 231 11.93 14.81 -7.24
N PHE A 232 12.71 14.20 -6.35
CA PHE A 232 12.88 12.74 -6.31
C PHE A 232 12.65 12.11 -4.94
N ILE A 233 12.64 12.90 -3.87
CA ILE A 233 12.45 12.38 -2.52
C ILE A 233 10.96 12.16 -2.28
N GLU A 234 10.56 10.90 -2.43
CA GLU A 234 9.23 10.43 -2.07
C GLU A 234 9.29 9.69 -0.72
N THR A 235 8.20 9.02 -0.34
CA THR A 235 8.10 8.31 0.95
C THR A 235 9.27 7.35 1.21
N VAL A 236 9.68 6.56 0.22
CA VAL A 236 10.74 5.55 0.39
C VAL A 236 12.10 6.21 0.56
N GLU A 237 12.45 7.15 -0.34
CA GLU A 237 13.72 7.87 -0.28
C GLU A 237 13.84 8.68 1.01
N ARG A 238 12.75 9.30 1.48
CA ARG A 238 12.70 10.02 2.75
C ARG A 238 13.04 9.11 3.93
N GLU A 239 12.37 7.96 4.00
CA GLU A 239 12.58 7.01 5.11
C GLU A 239 14.03 6.53 5.13
N ASP A 240 14.60 6.21 3.96
CA ASP A 240 15.99 5.79 3.85
C ASP A 240 16.99 6.89 4.22
N ILE A 241 16.76 8.15 3.79
CA ILE A 241 17.62 9.29 4.15
C ILE A 241 17.60 9.50 5.66
N CYS A 242 16.41 9.56 6.26
CA CYS A 242 16.27 9.74 7.71
C CYS A 242 16.91 8.60 8.49
N HIS A 243 16.74 7.35 8.03
CA HIS A 243 17.32 6.18 8.66
C HIS A 243 18.86 6.20 8.63
N GLU A 244 19.46 6.53 7.49
CA GLU A 244 20.93 6.61 7.37
C GLU A 244 21.48 7.81 8.15
N PHE A 245 20.76 8.93 8.14
CA PHE A 245 21.11 10.12 8.89
C PHE A 245 21.12 9.88 10.41
N GLU A 246 20.10 9.20 10.95
CA GLU A 246 20.03 8.80 12.36
C GLU A 246 21.26 7.97 12.77
N ALA A 247 21.74 7.07 11.91
CA ALA A 247 22.95 6.31 12.19
C ALA A 247 24.20 7.21 12.32
N ILE A 248 24.29 8.27 11.51
CA ILE A 248 25.37 9.27 11.58
C ILE A 248 25.26 10.07 12.89
N VAL A 249 24.06 10.53 13.27
CA VAL A 249 23.79 11.25 14.52
C VAL A 249 24.25 10.43 15.74
N HIS A 250 23.88 9.15 15.79
CA HIS A 250 24.33 8.25 16.85
C HIS A 250 25.85 8.05 16.83
N ALA A 251 26.42 7.82 15.65
CA ALA A 251 27.86 7.57 15.50
C ALA A 251 28.74 8.76 15.89
N CYS A 252 28.24 9.99 15.78
CA CYS A 252 28.93 11.19 16.27
C CYS A 252 28.58 11.55 17.74
N GLY A 253 27.89 10.65 18.47
CA GLY A 253 27.62 10.80 19.90
C GLY A 253 26.45 11.73 20.24
N LEU A 254 25.58 12.03 19.27
CA LEU A 254 24.40 12.90 19.46
C LEU A 254 23.09 12.11 19.47
N GLY A 255 23.13 10.79 19.69
CA GLY A 255 21.94 9.92 19.69
C GLY A 255 20.90 10.16 20.79
N ALA A 256 21.05 11.20 21.62
CA ALA A 256 20.00 11.68 22.52
C ALA A 256 19.09 12.73 21.85
N HIS A 257 19.52 13.29 20.72
CA HIS A 257 18.72 14.17 19.90
C HIS A 257 17.83 13.32 18.99
N GLU A 258 16.53 13.53 19.11
CA GLU A 258 15.52 12.87 18.29
C GLU A 258 15.05 13.83 17.19
N ASN A 259 14.64 13.30 16.04
CA ASN A 259 13.94 14.03 14.98
C ASN A 259 14.70 15.23 14.34
N LEU A 260 16.02 15.31 14.48
CA LEU A 260 16.83 16.39 13.86
C LEU A 260 16.58 16.54 12.34
N ALA A 261 16.39 15.43 11.63
CA ALA A 261 16.08 15.49 10.20
C ALA A 261 14.70 16.15 9.93
N ASP A 262 13.69 15.86 10.77
CA ASP A 262 12.34 16.44 10.63
C ASP A 262 12.31 17.93 10.93
N GLU A 263 13.21 18.42 11.80
CA GLU A 263 13.32 19.84 12.11
C GLU A 263 13.89 20.67 10.96
N TRP A 264 14.71 20.07 10.09
CA TRP A 264 15.49 20.79 9.08
C TRP A 264 15.10 20.46 7.63
N ARG A 265 14.31 19.42 7.39
CA ARG A 265 13.93 19.01 6.03
C ARG A 265 12.76 19.82 5.47
N ASP A 266 12.81 20.05 4.16
CA ASP A 266 11.73 20.70 3.39
C ASP A 266 10.96 19.71 2.48
N TRP A 267 11.45 18.47 2.37
CA TRP A 267 10.90 17.36 1.57
C TRP A 267 10.17 16.31 2.44
#